data_AF-A0A0S8CKY2-F1
#
_entry.id   AF-A0A0S8CKY2-F1
#
_cell.length_a   1.000
_cell.length_b   1.000
_cell.length_c   1.000
_cell.angle_alpha   90.00
_cell.angle_beta   90.00
_cell.angle_gamma   90.00
#
_symmetry.space_group_name_H-M   'P 1'
#
loop_
_entity.id
_entity.type
_entity.pdbx_description
1 polymer ?
#
loop_
_entity_poly.entity_id
_entity_poly.type
_entity_poly.pdbx_seq_one_letter_code
_entity_poly.pdbx_strand_id
1 'polypeptide(L)'
;MDIKIGDTVRLKKKHPCGSYDWQIVRIGADIGIKCLQCQHRVLLPRSVFEHRVKAVISKEEPMPRKTSSELIKELEARLADLLAHWPAHSVSLHLWQQREELEEELEKLKKETGKS
;
A
#
# COMPACT_ATOMS: atom_id res chain seq x y z
N MET A 1 0.53 -15.40 20.44
CA MET A 1 0.12 -15.44 19.02
C MET A 1 0.97 -14.46 18.21
N ASP A 2 1.51 -14.86 17.05
CA ASP A 2 2.26 -13.95 16.14
C ASP A 2 1.28 -13.31 15.16
N ILE A 3 1.12 -11.99 15.25
CA ILE A 3 0.17 -11.17 14.49
C ILE A 3 0.88 -9.87 14.09
N LYS A 4 0.55 -9.33 12.92
CA LYS A 4 1.14 -8.10 12.38
C LYS A 4 0.08 -7.04 12.11
N ILE A 5 0.50 -5.78 12.01
CA ILE A 5 -0.38 -4.70 11.55
C ILE A 5 -0.73 -5.01 10.09
N GLY A 6 -2.01 -4.88 9.72
CA GLY A 6 -2.53 -5.25 8.41
C GLY A 6 -3.26 -6.61 8.40
N ASP A 7 -2.90 -7.52 9.31
CA ASP A 7 -3.52 -8.84 9.38
C ASP A 7 -5.03 -8.77 9.62
N THR A 8 -5.77 -9.68 8.99
CA THR A 8 -7.21 -9.84 9.18
C THR A 8 -7.50 -11.04 10.06
N VAL A 9 -8.23 -10.80 11.15
CA VAL A 9 -8.63 -11.79 12.14
C VAL A 9 -10.14 -11.90 12.23
N ARG A 10 -10.61 -13.11 12.53
CA ARG A 10 -12.02 -13.38 12.83
C ARG A 10 -12.23 -13.50 14.33
N LEU A 11 -13.12 -12.69 14.89
CA LEU A 11 -13.50 -12.81 16.29
C LEU A 11 -14.61 -13.85 16.51
N LYS A 12 -14.67 -14.43 17.71
CA LYS A 12 -15.74 -15.35 18.15
C LYS A 12 -17.08 -14.62 18.29
N LYS A 13 -17.06 -13.36 18.74
CA LYS A 13 -18.24 -12.52 18.89
C LYS A 13 -18.47 -11.68 17.64
N LYS A 14 -19.73 -11.58 17.22
CA LYS A 14 -20.16 -10.72 16.11
C LYS A 14 -20.04 -9.26 16.53
N HIS A 15 -19.58 -8.40 15.63
CA HIS A 15 -19.70 -6.96 15.80
C HIS A 15 -21.17 -6.54 15.68
N PRO A 16 -21.66 -5.47 16.36
CA PRO A 16 -23.03 -4.99 16.20
C PRO A 16 -23.44 -4.68 14.74
N CYS A 17 -22.48 -4.38 13.85
CA CYS A 17 -22.77 -4.19 12.43
C CYS A 17 -23.03 -5.51 11.66
N GLY A 18 -22.74 -6.66 12.25
CA GLY A 18 -22.94 -7.97 11.65
C GLY A 18 -21.69 -8.65 11.06
N SER A 19 -20.54 -7.98 11.04
CA SER A 19 -19.28 -8.60 10.60
C SER A 19 -18.56 -9.33 11.73
N TYR A 20 -17.78 -10.36 11.38
CA TYR A 20 -16.85 -11.03 12.29
C TYR A 20 -15.40 -10.68 11.98
N ASP A 21 -15.17 -9.90 10.93
CA ASP A 21 -13.85 -9.70 10.32
C ASP A 21 -13.28 -8.35 10.73
N TRP A 22 -12.08 -8.42 11.27
CA TRP A 22 -11.38 -7.29 11.85
C TRP A 22 -9.96 -7.23 11.34
N GLN A 23 -9.51 -6.04 10.98
CA GLN A 23 -8.12 -5.79 10.61
C GLN A 23 -7.35 -5.26 11.82
N ILE A 24 -6.15 -5.76 12.05
CA ILE A 24 -5.24 -5.25 13.08
C ILE A 24 -4.63 -3.95 12.59
N VAL A 25 -4.85 -2.87 13.33
CA VAL A 25 -4.34 -1.53 13.00
C VAL A 25 -3.24 -1.06 13.96
N ARG A 26 -3.11 -1.70 15.12
CA ARG A 26 -2.09 -1.37 16.13
C ARG A 26 -1.71 -2.60 16.94
N ILE A 27 -0.42 -2.73 17.24
CA ILE A 27 0.11 -3.76 18.13
C ILE A 27 0.93 -3.09 19.24
N GLY A 28 0.66 -3.47 20.48
CA GLY A 28 1.34 -2.99 21.68
C GLY A 28 0.83 -3.74 22.91
N ALA A 29 0.75 -3.04 24.05
CA ALA A 29 0.07 -3.53 25.25
C ALA A 29 -1.42 -3.80 24.96
N ASP A 30 -2.06 -2.87 24.23
CA ASP A 30 -3.38 -3.02 23.66
C ASP A 30 -3.28 -3.26 22.15
N ILE A 31 -4.17 -4.12 21.65
CA ILE A 31 -4.33 -4.41 20.23
C ILE A 31 -5.48 -3.56 19.69
N GLY A 32 -5.17 -2.73 18.70
CA GLY A 32 -6.16 -1.95 17.98
C GLY A 32 -6.69 -2.75 16.80
N ILE A 33 -8.00 -2.89 16.71
CA ILE A 33 -8.68 -3.58 15.60
C ILE A 33 -9.71 -2.66 14.94
N LYS A 34 -9.86 -2.80 13.63
CA LYS A 34 -10.82 -2.07 12.79
C LYS A 34 -11.76 -3.05 12.13
N CYS A 35 -13.08 -2.85 12.27
CA CYS A 35 -14.05 -3.68 11.56
C CYS A 35 -13.97 -3.41 10.05
N LEU A 36 -13.89 -4.46 9.23
CA LEU A 36 -13.79 -4.29 7.77
C LEU A 36 -15.08 -3.74 7.16
N GLN A 37 -16.24 -4.03 7.75
CA GLN A 37 -17.55 -3.64 7.18
C GLN A 37 -17.98 -2.21 7.54
N CYS A 38 -17.77 -1.76 8.78
CA CYS A 38 -18.23 -0.44 9.24
C CYS A 38 -17.09 0.50 9.69
N GLN A 39 -15.83 0.07 9.51
CA GLN A 39 -14.63 0.85 9.79
C GLN A 39 -14.45 1.35 11.24
N HIS A 40 -15.30 0.91 12.18
CA HIS A 40 -15.21 1.24 13.60
C HIS A 40 -13.96 0.63 14.21
N ARG A 41 -13.29 1.38 15.09
CA ARG A 41 -12.03 0.99 15.73
C ARG A 41 -12.24 0.70 17.20
N VAL A 42 -11.62 -0.36 17.71
CA VAL A 42 -11.69 -0.77 19.12
C VAL A 42 -10.29 -1.12 19.60
N LEU A 43 -9.97 -0.71 20.82
CA LEU A 43 -8.76 -1.14 21.53
C LEU A 43 -9.14 -2.26 22.50
N LEU A 44 -8.40 -3.36 22.45
CA LEU A 44 -8.58 -4.49 23.35
C LEU A 44 -7.24 -4.83 24.01
N PRO A 45 -7.21 -5.12 25.31
CA PRO A 45 -6.02 -5.68 25.94
C PRO A 45 -5.62 -6.98 25.24
N ARG A 46 -4.31 -7.20 25.08
CA ARG A 46 -3.79 -8.37 24.34
C ARG A 46 -4.39 -9.70 24.80
N SER A 47 -4.47 -9.93 26.10
CA SER A 47 -5.05 -11.16 26.68
C SER A 47 -6.51 -11.34 26.26
N VAL A 48 -7.30 -10.27 26.26
CA VAL A 48 -8.72 -10.31 25.86
C VAL A 48 -8.85 -10.57 24.35
N PHE A 49 -7.99 -9.96 23.55
CA PHE A 49 -7.93 -10.17 22.11
C PHE A 49 -7.63 -11.65 21.79
N GLU A 50 -6.57 -12.22 22.35
CA GLU A 50 -6.17 -13.62 22.10
C GLU A 50 -7.28 -14.63 22.46
N HIS A 51 -8.03 -14.38 23.54
CA HIS A 51 -9.17 -15.23 23.91
C HIS A 51 -10.37 -15.09 22.97
N ARG A 52 -10.59 -13.89 22.40
CA ARG A 52 -11.72 -13.57 21.52
C ARG A 52 -11.47 -13.92 20.06
N VAL A 53 -10.22 -14.03 19.62
CA VAL A 53 -9.89 -14.48 18.26
C VAL A 53 -10.32 -15.94 18.08
N LYS A 54 -11.02 -16.21 16.97
CA LYS A 54 -11.40 -17.55 16.55
C LYS A 54 -10.37 -18.13 15.57
N ALA A 55 -9.95 -17.31 14.61
CA ALA A 55 -8.96 -17.67 13.60
C ALA A 55 -8.31 -16.40 13.02
N VAL A 56 -7.09 -16.52 12.50
CA VAL A 56 -6.46 -15.50 11.64
C VAL A 56 -6.79 -15.88 10.19
N ILE A 57 -7.48 -15.02 9.46
CA ILE A 57 -8.00 -15.32 8.12
C ILE A 57 -6.97 -14.98 7.05
N SER A 58 -6.30 -13.84 7.22
CA SER A 58 -5.28 -13.38 6.29
C SER A 58 -4.14 -12.83 7.13
N LYS A 59 -3.01 -13.52 7.08
CA LYS A 59 -1.75 -12.86 7.40
C LYS A 59 -1.44 -12.00 6.18
N GLU A 60 -1.15 -10.72 6.40
CA GLU A 60 -0.62 -9.89 5.33
C GLU A 60 0.74 -10.50 4.96
N GLU A 61 0.75 -11.40 3.97
CA GLU A 61 1.90 -11.45 3.09
C GLU A 61 1.97 -10.06 2.46
N PRO A 62 3.11 -9.37 2.53
CA PRO A 62 3.22 -8.04 2.00
C PRO A 62 2.82 -8.12 0.53
N MET A 63 1.64 -7.58 0.18
CA MET A 63 1.33 -7.28 -1.21
C MET A 63 2.55 -6.54 -1.74
N PRO A 64 3.13 -6.94 -2.90
CA PRO A 64 4.34 -6.32 -3.39
C PRO A 64 4.01 -4.85 -3.65
N ARG A 65 4.36 -3.99 -2.69
CA ARG A 65 4.47 -2.56 -2.94
C ARG A 65 5.50 -2.49 -4.04
N LYS A 66 5.10 -2.04 -5.24
CA LYS A 66 6.05 -1.80 -6.34
C LYS A 66 7.21 -1.02 -5.72
N THR A 67 8.37 -1.65 -5.69
CA THR A 67 9.58 -1.02 -5.17
C THR A 67 9.86 0.24 -5.99
N SER A 68 10.64 1.17 -5.46
CA SER A 68 11.09 2.33 -6.23
C SER A 68 11.70 1.90 -7.57
N SER A 69 12.38 0.74 -7.60
CA SER A 69 12.90 0.15 -8.85
C SER A 69 11.82 -0.33 -9.83
N GLU A 70 10.70 -0.88 -9.36
CA GLU A 70 9.60 -1.32 -10.22
C GLU A 70 8.79 -0.14 -10.75
N LEU A 71 8.62 0.91 -9.93
CA LEU A 71 8.01 2.17 -10.35
C LEU A 71 8.86 2.87 -11.42
N ILE A 72 10.19 2.91 -11.26
CA ILE A 72 11.11 3.45 -12.27
C ILE A 72 10.96 2.70 -13.60
N LYS A 73 10.97 1.35 -13.57
CA LYS A 73 10.80 0.53 -14.79
C LYS A 73 9.46 0.79 -15.49
N GLU A 74 8.38 0.94 -14.73
CA GLU A 74 7.06 1.25 -15.28
C GLU A 74 7.02 2.65 -15.93
N LEU A 75 7.66 3.65 -15.31
CA LEU A 75 7.76 4.99 -15.85
C LEU A 75 8.65 5.06 -17.11
N GLU A 76 9.78 4.36 -17.11
CA GLU A 76 10.67 4.25 -18.29
C GLU A 76 9.94 3.57 -19.47
N ALA A 77 9.15 2.53 -19.21
CA ALA A 77 8.33 1.88 -20.23
C ALA A 77 7.28 2.84 -20.82
N ARG A 78 6.60 3.62 -19.97
CA ARG A 78 5.61 4.63 -20.43
C ARG A 78 6.26 5.75 -21.24
N LEU A 79 7.46 6.18 -20.85
CA LEU A 79 8.22 7.18 -21.59
C LEU A 79 8.65 6.65 -22.96
N ALA A 80 9.12 5.40 -23.03
CA ALA A 80 9.49 4.75 -24.28
C ALA A 80 8.30 4.62 -25.24
N ASP A 81 7.12 4.24 -24.74
CA ASP A 81 5.89 4.12 -25.55
C ASP A 81 5.44 5.49 -26.10
N LEU A 82 5.54 6.53 -25.28
CA LEU A 82 5.20 7.91 -25.66
C LEU A 82 6.18 8.47 -26.71
N LEU A 83 7.47 8.17 -26.56
CA LEU A 83 8.49 8.53 -27.54
C LEU A 83 8.36 7.74 -28.85
N ALA A 84 7.88 6.49 -28.81
CA ALA A 84 7.65 5.67 -30.01
C ALA A 84 6.49 6.22 -30.87
N HIS A 85 5.49 6.85 -30.25
CA HIS A 85 4.35 7.47 -30.93
C HIS A 85 4.56 8.95 -31.25
N TRP A 86 5.77 9.48 -31.00
CA TRP A 86 6.07 10.88 -31.13
C TRP A 86 6.20 11.29 -32.61
N PRO A 87 5.34 12.20 -33.12
CA PRO A 87 5.41 12.62 -34.51
C PRO A 87 6.65 13.51 -34.70
N ALA A 88 7.66 12.98 -35.40
CA ALA A 88 8.95 13.63 -35.63
C ALA A 88 8.89 15.03 -36.29
N HIS A 89 7.73 15.45 -36.80
CA HIS A 89 7.55 16.69 -37.55
C HIS A 89 6.57 17.69 -36.90
N SER A 90 5.95 17.39 -35.75
CA SER A 90 4.93 18.27 -35.12
C SER A 90 5.01 18.26 -33.60
N VAL A 91 6.24 18.30 -33.10
CA VAL A 91 6.52 18.35 -31.67
C VAL A 91 6.16 19.73 -31.12
N SER A 92 5.02 19.83 -30.46
CA SER A 92 4.61 21.05 -29.76
C SER A 92 5.58 21.40 -28.62
N LEU A 93 5.83 22.69 -28.40
CA LEU A 93 6.62 23.21 -27.28
C LEU A 93 6.16 22.64 -25.93
N HIS A 94 4.85 22.45 -25.77
CA HIS A 94 4.27 21.87 -24.56
C HIS A 94 4.71 20.41 -24.32
N LEU A 95 4.86 19.63 -25.40
CA LEU A 95 5.35 18.26 -25.31
C LEU A 95 6.85 18.23 -24.96
N TRP A 96 7.61 19.19 -25.48
CA TRP A 96 9.03 19.34 -25.14
C TRP A 96 9.25 19.70 -23.67
N GLN A 97 8.47 20.66 -23.15
CA GLN A 97 8.47 21.02 -21.74
C GLN A 97 8.09 19.84 -20.84
N GLN A 98 7.04 19.10 -21.21
CA GLN A 98 6.60 17.91 -20.48
C GLN A 98 7.68 16.82 -20.45
N ARG A 99 8.47 16.67 -21.52
CA ARG A 99 9.61 15.74 -21.55
C ARG A 99 10.74 16.18 -20.61
N GLU A 100 11.11 17.46 -20.61
CA GLU A 100 12.14 17.99 -19.71
C GLU A 100 11.73 17.81 -18.24
N GLU A 101 10.47 18.11 -17.90
CA GLU A 101 9.94 17.91 -16.54
C GLU A 101 10.04 16.43 -16.11
N LEU A 102 9.66 15.50 -17.01
CA LEU A 102 9.76 14.07 -16.75
C LEU A 102 11.22 13.59 -16.60
N GLU A 103 12.15 14.12 -17.40
CA GLU A 103 13.59 13.81 -17.31
C GLU A 103 14.18 14.31 -15.98
N GLU A 104 13.82 15.51 -15.52
CA GLU A 104 14.28 16.08 -14.24
C GLU A 104 13.73 15.30 -13.03
N GLU A 105 12.45 14.93 -13.03
CA GLU A 105 11.84 14.10 -11.99
C GLU A 105 12.53 12.72 -11.88
N LEU A 106 12.86 12.13 -13.02
CA LEU A 106 13.55 10.84 -13.09
C LEU A 106 14.98 10.95 -12.51
N GLU A 107 15.70 12.02 -12.80
CA GLU A 107 17.03 12.26 -12.25
C GLU A 107 16.99 12.48 -10.72
N LYS A 108 16.00 13.23 -10.21
CA LYS A 108 15.79 13.42 -8.77
C LYS A 108 15.55 12.08 -8.07
N LEU A 109 14.63 11.26 -8.59
CA LEU A 109 14.32 9.95 -8.03
C LEU A 109 15.52 9.00 -8.06
N LYS A 110 16.31 8.99 -9.13
CA LYS A 110 17.55 8.20 -9.23
C LYS A 110 18.62 8.64 -8.22
N LYS A 111 18.76 9.95 -7.98
CA LYS A 111 19.66 10.50 -6.95
C LYS A 111 19.21 10.14 -5.53
N GLU A 112 17.91 10.11 -5.27
CA GLU A 112 17.35 9.71 -3.96
C GLU A 112 17.51 8.21 -3.69
N THR A 113 17.35 7.36 -4.70
CA THR A 113 17.57 5.91 -4.55
C THR A 113 19.04 5.52 -4.41
N GLY A 114 19.97 6.28 -4.99
CA GLY A 114 21.41 6.03 -4.86
C GLY A 114 22.07 6.57 -3.57
N LYS A 115 21.31 7.26 -2.71
CA LYS A 115 21.80 7.89 -1.48
C LYS A 115 21.41 7.13 -0.20
N SER A 116 20.79 5.95 -0.33
CA SER A 116 20.43 5.04 0.75
C SER A 116 21.20 3.74 0.72
#